data_AF-A0A174KX70-F1
#
_entry.id   AF-A0A174KX70-F1
#
_cell.length_a   1.000
_cell.length_b   1.000
_cell.length_c   1.000
_cell.angle_alpha   90.00
_cell.angle_beta   90.00
_cell.angle_gamma   90.00
#
_symmetry.space_group_name_H-M   'P 1'
#
loop_
_entity.id
_entity.type
_entity.pdbx_description
1 polymer ?
#
loop_
_entity_poly.entity_id
_entity_poly.type
_entity_poly.pdbx_seq_one_letter_code
_entity_poly.pdbx_strand_id
1 'polypeptide(L)'
;MKNNSSIKTVVAVGIGAALFFVLGRFVAIPSPVPNTNISLQYAVLALLATMYGPVAGGLIGFIGHALIDLSWGGSPWWSWVITSAFVGVVIGLFAKKLDV
;
A
#
# COMPACT_ATOMS: atom_id res chain seq x y z
N MET A 1 14.11 -23.35 -14.95
CA MET A 1 13.09 -22.35 -15.37
C MET A 1 13.12 -21.21 -14.36
N LYS A 2 13.42 -19.97 -14.76
CA LYS A 2 13.52 -18.81 -13.85
C LYS A 2 12.11 -18.39 -13.41
N ASN A 3 11.93 -18.10 -12.12
CA ASN A 3 10.66 -17.84 -11.46
C ASN A 3 9.91 -16.61 -12.03
N ASN A 4 9.07 -16.78 -13.06
CA ASN A 4 8.20 -15.71 -13.59
C ASN A 4 7.26 -15.09 -12.54
N SER A 5 6.99 -15.79 -11.43
CA SER A 5 6.23 -15.27 -10.30
C SER A 5 6.93 -14.10 -9.59
N SER A 6 8.26 -14.11 -9.49
CA SER A 6 9.01 -13.06 -8.77
C SER A 6 8.97 -11.72 -9.50
N ILE A 7 9.13 -11.72 -10.84
CA ILE A 7 9.08 -10.49 -11.65
C ILE A 7 7.70 -9.83 -11.55
N LYS A 8 6.62 -10.62 -11.63
CA LYS A 8 5.25 -10.11 -11.47
C LYS A 8 5.06 -9.44 -10.11
N THR A 9 5.57 -10.04 -9.04
CA THR A 9 5.51 -9.45 -7.70
C THR A 9 6.28 -8.13 -7.61
N VAL A 10 7.50 -8.05 -8.17
CA VAL A 10 8.28 -6.81 -8.17
C VAL A 10 7.58 -5.69 -8.95
N VAL A 11 7.04 -6.01 -10.13
CA VAL A 11 6.27 -5.06 -10.94
C VAL A 11 5.01 -4.60 -10.21
N ALA A 12 4.28 -5.52 -9.58
CA ALA A 12 3.11 -5.19 -8.77
C ALA A 12 3.45 -4.28 -7.59
N VAL A 13 4.61 -4.47 -6.96
CA VAL A 13 5.11 -3.57 -5.90
C VAL A 13 5.39 -2.17 -6.46
N GLY A 14 6.07 -2.06 -7.59
CA GLY A 14 6.39 -0.76 -8.20
C GLY A 14 5.13 0.01 -8.60
N ILE A 15 4.22 -0.63 -9.34
CA ILE A 15 2.95 -0.02 -9.77
C ILE A 15 2.07 0.29 -8.55
N GLY A 16 1.95 -0.67 -7.63
CA GLY A 16 1.14 -0.51 -6.43
C GLY A 16 1.61 0.61 -5.53
N ALA A 17 2.92 0.75 -5.31
CA ALA A 17 3.48 1.83 -4.52
C ALA A 17 3.21 3.20 -5.17
N ALA A 18 3.33 3.30 -6.50
CA ALA A 18 3.00 4.53 -7.23
C ALA A 18 1.51 4.90 -7.12
N LEU A 19 0.61 3.92 -7.29
CA LEU A 19 -0.83 4.13 -7.14
C LEU A 19 -1.20 4.54 -5.70
N PHE A 20 -0.64 3.84 -4.71
CA PHE A 20 -0.84 4.18 -3.30
C PHE A 20 -0.40 5.60 -3.00
N PHE A 21 0.80 5.98 -3.46
CA PHE A 21 1.34 7.33 -3.32
C PHE A 21 0.42 8.40 -3.93
N VAL A 22 0.05 8.25 -5.21
CA VAL A 22 -0.76 9.26 -5.92
C VAL A 22 -2.11 9.43 -5.26
N LEU A 23 -2.78 8.32 -4.91
CA LEU A 23 -4.08 8.37 -4.26
C LEU A 23 -4.00 9.01 -2.87
N GLY A 24 -2.97 8.67 -2.10
CA GLY A 24 -2.73 9.24 -0.78
C GLY A 24 -2.41 10.72 -0.79
N ARG A 25 -1.61 11.13 -1.77
CA ARG A 25 -1.07 12.48 -1.81
C ARG A 25 -2.00 13.49 -2.46
N PHE A 26 -2.80 13.05 -3.44
CA PHE A 26 -3.58 13.95 -4.30
C PHE A 26 -5.08 13.66 -4.33
N VAL A 27 -5.54 12.49 -3.85
CA VAL A 27 -6.95 12.05 -3.97
C VAL A 27 -7.54 11.72 -2.59
N ALA A 28 -6.99 12.29 -1.52
CA ALA A 28 -7.57 12.19 -0.19
C ALA A 28 -8.89 12.97 -0.14
N ILE A 29 -9.96 12.33 0.33
CA ILE A 29 -11.28 12.95 0.44
C ILE A 29 -11.44 13.48 1.88
N PRO A 30 -11.73 14.78 2.08
CA PRO A 30 -11.93 15.32 3.41
C PRO A 30 -13.17 14.68 4.06
N SER A 31 -13.03 14.25 5.31
CA SER A 31 -14.18 13.80 6.09
C SER A 31 -14.80 14.97 6.87
N PRO A 32 -16.03 14.84 7.38
CA PRO A 32 -16.61 15.81 8.31
C PRO A 32 -15.87 15.93 9.66
N VAL A 33 -14.93 15.02 9.95
CA VAL A 33 -14.15 15.01 11.20
C VAL A 33 -12.81 15.74 10.99
N PRO A 34 -12.45 16.70 11.87
CA PRO A 34 -11.18 17.41 11.77
C PRO A 34 -9.97 16.48 11.68
N ASN A 35 -8.98 16.84 10.86
CA ASN A 35 -7.74 16.08 10.64
C ASN A 35 -7.94 14.63 10.17
N THR A 36 -9.13 14.30 9.66
CA THR A 36 -9.46 12.95 9.21
C THR A 36 -9.83 12.98 7.74
N ASN A 37 -9.16 12.14 6.96
CA ASN A 37 -9.43 11.97 5.54
C ASN A 37 -9.88 10.54 5.27
N ILE A 38 -10.74 10.38 4.27
CA ILE A 38 -11.07 9.09 3.67
C ILE A 38 -10.00 8.80 2.62
N SER A 39 -9.22 7.75 2.87
CA SER A 39 -8.00 7.46 2.10
C SER A 39 -8.20 6.26 1.16
N LEU A 40 -8.43 6.54 -0.12
CA LEU A 40 -8.64 5.52 -1.17
C LEU A 40 -7.43 4.62 -1.41
N GLN A 41 -6.22 5.09 -1.05
CA GLN A 41 -4.98 4.33 -1.18
C GLN A 41 -5.05 2.95 -0.49
N TYR A 42 -5.76 2.85 0.64
CA TYR A 42 -5.85 1.60 1.39
C TYR A 42 -6.77 0.57 0.72
N ALA A 43 -7.76 1.01 -0.07
CA ALA A 43 -8.56 0.11 -0.89
C ALA A 43 -7.72 -0.51 -2.01
N VAL A 44 -6.86 0.29 -2.65
CA VAL A 44 -5.92 -0.20 -3.67
C VAL A 44 -4.86 -1.12 -3.06
N LEU A 45 -4.34 -0.76 -1.88
CA LEU A 45 -3.45 -1.65 -1.12
C LEU A 45 -4.11 -3.00 -0.87
N ALA A 46 -5.37 -3.01 -0.43
CA ALA A 46 -6.10 -4.23 -0.13
C ALA A 46 -6.29 -5.11 -1.37
N LEU A 47 -6.68 -4.52 -2.49
CA LEU A 47 -6.83 -5.21 -3.77
C LEU A 47 -5.51 -5.86 -4.20
N LEU A 48 -4.42 -5.09 -4.23
CA LEU A 48 -3.13 -5.58 -4.70
C LEU A 48 -2.49 -6.58 -3.73
N ALA A 49 -2.65 -6.39 -2.42
CA ALA A 49 -2.23 -7.36 -1.41
C ALA A 49 -2.99 -8.69 -1.55
N THR A 50 -4.27 -8.64 -1.94
CA THR A 50 -5.09 -9.83 -2.19
C THR A 50 -4.61 -10.58 -3.43
N MET A 51 -4.34 -9.87 -4.53
CA MET A 51 -3.92 -10.49 -5.80
C MET A 51 -2.47 -10.98 -5.81
N TYR A 52 -1.55 -10.27 -5.16
CA TYR A 52 -0.10 -10.51 -5.24
C TYR A 52 0.51 -11.00 -3.92
N GLY A 53 -0.30 -11.16 -2.88
CA GLY A 53 0.07 -11.75 -1.61
C GLY A 53 0.73 -10.79 -0.60
N PRO A 54 1.10 -11.32 0.57
CA PRO A 54 1.47 -10.51 1.74
C PRO A 54 2.77 -9.72 1.56
N VAL A 55 3.75 -10.28 0.85
CA VAL A 55 5.02 -9.60 0.58
C VAL A 55 4.80 -8.38 -0.32
N ALA A 56 3.99 -8.54 -1.38
CA ALA A 56 3.64 -7.43 -2.24
C ALA A 56 2.88 -6.34 -1.48
N GLY A 57 1.84 -6.73 -0.74
CA GLY A 57 1.07 -5.80 0.09
C GLY A 57 1.94 -5.02 1.08
N GLY A 58 2.81 -5.71 1.82
CA GLY A 58 3.72 -5.07 2.77
C GLY A 58 4.64 -4.05 2.13
N LEU A 59 5.26 -4.41 0.99
CA LEU A 59 6.17 -3.51 0.28
C LEU A 59 5.44 -2.32 -0.36
N ILE A 60 4.24 -2.52 -0.91
CA ILE A 60 3.41 -1.44 -1.46
C ILE A 60 3.07 -0.43 -0.36
N GLY A 61 2.57 -0.90 0.78
CA GLY A 61 2.22 -0.04 1.91
C GLY A 61 3.43 0.70 2.48
N PHE A 62 4.56 0.01 2.64
CA PHE A 62 5.80 0.60 3.15
C PHE A 62 6.35 1.69 2.22
N ILE A 63 6.58 1.35 0.95
CA ILE A 63 7.20 2.27 -0.02
C ILE A 63 6.24 3.41 -0.34
N GLY A 64 4.98 3.10 -0.62
CA GLY A 64 3.96 4.10 -0.97
C GLY A 64 3.77 5.14 0.13
N HIS A 65 3.66 4.72 1.39
CA HIS A 65 3.47 5.65 2.49
C HIS A 65 4.73 6.49 2.79
N ALA A 66 5.91 5.88 2.71
CA ALA A 66 7.16 6.63 2.86
C ALA A 66 7.29 7.74 1.80
N LEU A 67 6.88 7.47 0.55
CA LEU A 67 6.86 8.46 -0.52
C LEU A 67 5.86 9.59 -0.25
N ILE A 68 4.68 9.28 0.33
CA ILE A 68 3.71 10.30 0.72
C ILE A 68 4.36 11.25 1.72
N ASP A 69 4.93 10.74 2.80
CA ASP A 69 5.52 11.56 3.86
C ASP A 69 6.68 12.42 3.33
N LEU A 70 7.58 11.82 2.53
CA LEU A 70 8.69 12.54 1.91
C LEU A 70 8.22 13.66 0.98
N SER A 71 7.08 13.49 0.29
CA SER A 71 6.52 14.51 -0.59
C SER A 71 5.95 15.73 0.13
N TRP A 72 5.79 15.67 1.45
CA TRP A 72 5.43 16.82 2.30
C TRP A 72 6.65 17.63 2.75
N GLY A 73 7.87 17.20 2.41
CA GLY A 73 9.11 17.90 2.75
C GLY A 73 9.63 17.66 4.18
N GLY A 74 9.02 16.72 4.91
CA GLY A 74 9.42 16.29 6.25
C GLY A 74 10.12 14.94 6.28
N SER A 75 10.42 14.46 7.48
CA SER A 75 10.87 13.08 7.69
C SER A 75 9.68 12.10 7.61
N PRO A 76 9.89 10.86 7.14
CA PRO A 76 8.87 9.82 7.18
C PRO A 76 8.32 9.61 8.59
N TRP A 77 7.00 9.58 8.72
CA TRP A 77 6.35 9.25 9.99
C TRP A 77 6.29 7.73 10.12
N TRP A 78 7.38 7.17 10.64
CA TRP A 78 7.60 5.73 10.65
C TRP A 78 6.49 4.90 11.29
N SER A 79 5.76 5.41 12.29
CA SER A 79 4.62 4.67 12.84
C SER A 79 3.53 4.45 11.78
N TRP A 80 3.24 5.43 10.92
CA TRP A 80 2.27 5.26 9.83
C TRP A 80 2.79 4.42 8.68
N VAL A 81 4.07 4.57 8.34
CA VAL A 81 4.72 3.75 7.31
C VAL A 81 4.70 2.27 7.70
N ILE A 82 5.10 1.95 8.94
CA ILE A 82 5.08 0.58 9.48
C ILE A 82 3.63 0.06 9.58
N THR A 83 2.69 0.90 10.01
CA THR A 83 1.27 0.52 10.06
C THR A 83 0.74 0.16 8.67
N SER A 84 1.09 0.93 7.64
CA SER A 84 0.65 0.65 6.26
C SER A 84 1.25 -0.63 5.71
N ALA A 85 2.53 -0.88 5.99
CA ALA A 85 3.17 -2.15 5.67
C ALA A 85 2.48 -3.32 6.37
N PHE A 86 2.19 -3.19 7.66
CA PHE A 86 1.51 -4.19 8.45
C PHE A 86 0.10 -4.50 7.91
N VAL A 87 -0.69 -3.47 7.60
CA VAL A 87 -2.02 -3.62 6.98
C VAL A 87 -1.92 -4.40 5.67
N GLY A 88 -0.97 -4.06 4.79
CA GLY A 88 -0.75 -4.77 3.54
C GLY A 88 -0.38 -6.25 3.74
N VAL A 89 0.50 -6.55 4.69
CA VAL A 89 0.88 -7.93 5.03
C VAL A 89 -0.32 -8.72 5.56
N VAL A 90 -1.07 -8.15 6.50
CA VAL A 90 -2.22 -8.80 7.12
C VAL A 90 -3.26 -9.13 6.05
N ILE A 91 -3.64 -8.17 5.21
CA ILE A 91 -4.61 -8.41 4.13
C ILE A 91 -4.12 -9.53 3.21
N GLY A 92 -2.87 -9.48 2.75
CA GLY A 92 -2.32 -10.51 1.87
C GLY A 92 -2.20 -11.89 2.54
N LEU A 93 -2.06 -11.98 3.86
CA LEU A 93 -2.11 -13.25 4.59
C LEU A 93 -3.53 -13.81 4.65
N PHE A 94 -4.53 -12.96 4.93
CA PHE A 94 -5.94 -13.36 4.97
C PHE A 94 -6.46 -13.73 3.58
N ALA A 95 -5.98 -13.05 2.53
CA ALA A 95 -6.34 -13.35 1.14
C ALA A 95 -6.04 -14.79 0.72
N LYS A 96 -5.04 -15.45 1.32
CA LYS A 96 -4.76 -16.87 1.08
C LYS A 96 -5.90 -17.82 1.48
N LYS A 97 -6.83 -17.35 2.31
CA LYS A 97 -8.02 -18.09 2.74
C LYS A 97 -9.27 -17.73 1.94
N LEU A 98 -9.17 -16.74 1.05
CA LEU A 98 -10.25 -16.32 0.17
C LEU A 98 -10.12 -17.08 -1.16
N ASP A 99 -11.25 -17.46 -1.73
CA ASP A 99 -11.32 -18.00 -3.10
C ASP A 99 -11.46 -16.81 -4.06
N VAL A 100 -10.32 -16.27 -4.51
CA VAL A 100 -10.22 -15.05 -5.35
C VAL A 100 -9.47 -15.35 -6.63
#